data_AF-A0A952V9N2-F1
#
_entry.id   AF-A0A952V9N2-F1
#
_cell.length_a   1.000
_cell.length_b   1.000
_cell.length_c   1.000
_cell.angle_alpha   90.00
_cell.angle_beta   90.00
_cell.angle_gamma   90.00
#
_symmetry.space_group_name_H-M   'P 1'
#
loop_
_entity.id
_entity.type
_entity.pdbx_description
1 polymer ?
#
loop_
_entity_poly.entity_id
_entity_poly.type
_entity_poly.pdbx_seq_one_letter_code
_entity_poly.pdbx_strand_id
1 'polypeptide(L)'
;MSTNTISMARSHILGEISGRCEPVQSVPVYLNDKYGEILGYADESLGKYADAITFHLDEGFGKKLTMGHFTYSFEFDYINADQAQISPQKRRIRLNSILLVERKGYARPEAKRKAGDTEAKGA
;
A
#
# COMPACT_ATOMS: atom_id res chain seq x y z
N MET A 1 14.60 9.78 -14.94
CA MET A 1 13.98 9.49 -13.63
C MET A 1 13.96 7.99 -13.48
N SER A 2 14.70 7.44 -12.51
CA SER A 2 14.72 6.01 -12.23
C SER A 2 13.43 5.64 -11.50
N THR A 3 12.56 4.89 -12.17
CA THR A 3 11.38 4.31 -11.53
C THR A 3 11.81 3.09 -10.73
N ASN A 4 11.42 3.03 -9.46
CA ASN A 4 11.60 1.89 -8.60
C ASN A 4 10.29 1.13 -8.51
N THR A 5 10.35 -0.18 -8.74
CA THR A 5 9.20 -1.08 -8.69
C THR A 5 9.16 -1.80 -7.36
N ILE A 6 8.07 -1.62 -6.62
CA ILE A 6 7.88 -2.24 -5.30
C ILE A 6 6.56 -2.99 -5.30
N SER A 7 6.63 -4.31 -5.13
CA SER A 7 5.46 -5.15 -4.99
C SER A 7 5.21 -5.44 -3.51
N MET A 8 3.97 -5.25 -3.07
CA MET A 8 3.54 -5.56 -1.71
C MET A 8 2.22 -6.34 -1.74
N ALA A 9 1.98 -7.15 -0.71
CA ALA A 9 0.76 -7.92 -0.62
C ALA A 9 -0.47 -7.00 -0.67
N ARG A 10 -1.47 -7.39 -1.46
CA ARG A 10 -2.72 -6.65 -1.63
C ARG A 10 -3.43 -6.47 -0.29
N SER A 11 -3.50 -7.53 0.51
CA SER A 11 -4.05 -7.50 1.87
C SER A 11 -3.32 -6.52 2.80
N HIS A 12 -2.02 -6.29 2.60
CA HIS A 12 -1.28 -5.29 3.38
C HIS A 12 -1.67 -3.86 3.03
N ILE A 13 -1.95 -3.59 1.75
CA ILE A 13 -2.29 -2.25 1.25
C ILE A 13 -3.78 -1.98 1.51
N LEU A 14 -4.65 -2.85 0.99
CA LEU A 14 -6.10 -2.67 0.99
C LEU A 14 -6.75 -3.09 2.32
N GLY A 15 -6.10 -3.93 3.13
CA GLY A 15 -6.67 -4.43 4.38
C GLY A 15 -8.04 -5.10 4.15
N GLU A 16 -9.04 -4.65 4.91
CA GLU A 16 -10.40 -5.18 4.91
C GLU A 16 -11.15 -5.06 3.56
N ILE A 17 -10.71 -4.19 2.66
CA ILE A 17 -11.34 -4.04 1.34
C ILE A 17 -10.72 -4.94 0.28
N SER A 18 -9.62 -5.64 0.60
CA SER A 18 -8.85 -6.49 -0.34
C SER A 18 -9.73 -7.50 -1.08
N GLY A 19 -10.56 -8.24 -0.35
CA GLY A 19 -11.44 -9.28 -0.93
C GLY A 19 -12.64 -8.77 -1.73
N ARG A 20 -12.87 -7.45 -1.74
CA ARG A 20 -13.99 -6.80 -2.44
C ARG A 20 -13.54 -5.94 -3.60
N CYS A 21 -12.26 -5.59 -3.63
CA CYS A 21 -11.67 -4.79 -4.67
C CYS A 21 -11.46 -5.64 -5.93
N GLU A 22 -11.84 -5.10 -7.09
CA GLU A 22 -11.45 -5.66 -8.39
C GLU A 22 -9.93 -5.59 -8.59
N PRO A 23 -9.39 -6.42 -9.51
CA PRO A 23 -7.99 -6.32 -9.88
C PRO A 23 -7.61 -4.89 -10.26
N VAL A 24 -6.51 -4.40 -9.70
CA VAL A 24 -6.00 -3.04 -9.91
C VAL A 24 -5.32 -2.96 -11.27
N GLN A 25 -5.89 -2.16 -12.16
CA GLN A 25 -5.39 -1.95 -13.51
C GLN A 25 -4.82 -0.53 -13.62
N SER A 26 -3.52 -0.38 -13.37
CA SER A 26 -2.78 0.87 -13.59
C SER A 26 -3.49 2.12 -13.03
N VAL A 27 -3.66 2.17 -11.71
CA VAL A 27 -4.27 3.31 -11.02
C VAL A 27 -3.20 4.34 -10.62
N PRO A 28 -3.48 5.65 -10.73
CA PRO A 28 -2.56 6.69 -10.30
C PRO A 28 -2.34 6.68 -8.78
N VAL A 29 -1.13 7.05 -8.37
CA VAL A 29 -0.71 7.16 -6.97
C VAL A 29 -0.36 8.62 -6.66
N TYR A 30 -1.04 9.19 -5.67
CA TYR A 30 -0.87 10.59 -5.27
C TYR A 30 -0.25 10.75 -3.88
N LEU A 31 0.41 11.88 -3.64
CA LEU A 31 0.89 12.28 -2.33
C LEU A 31 -0.18 13.06 -1.56
N ASN A 32 -0.54 12.59 -0.36
CA ASN A 32 -1.49 13.16 0.61
C ASN A 32 -2.95 13.30 0.15
N ASP A 33 -3.21 13.86 -1.04
CA ASP A 33 -4.55 14.06 -1.60
C ASP A 33 -4.54 13.90 -3.13
N LYS A 34 -5.72 13.75 -3.74
CA LYS A 34 -5.88 13.47 -5.18
C LYS A 34 -5.55 14.64 -6.11
N TYR A 35 -5.50 15.85 -5.56
CA TYR A 35 -5.09 17.06 -6.27
C TYR A 35 -3.61 17.36 -6.03
N GLY A 36 -2.94 16.55 -5.21
CA GLY A 36 -1.52 16.61 -4.92
C GLY A 36 -0.65 16.07 -6.05
N GLU A 37 0.62 15.89 -5.72
CA GLU A 37 1.64 15.40 -6.65
C GLU A 37 1.39 13.94 -7.05
N ILE A 38 1.42 13.66 -8.35
CA ILE A 38 1.41 12.28 -8.88
C ILE A 38 2.79 11.69 -8.69
N LEU A 39 2.87 10.64 -7.88
CA LEU A 39 4.10 9.92 -7.59
C LEU A 39 4.40 8.80 -8.60
N GLY A 40 3.37 8.38 -9.33
CA GLY A 40 3.44 7.29 -10.30
C GLY A 40 2.13 6.53 -10.41
N TYR A 41 2.21 5.22 -10.62
CA TYR A 41 1.03 4.35 -10.77
C TYR A 41 1.22 3.00 -10.06
N ALA A 42 0.12 2.29 -9.87
CA ALA A 42 0.09 0.96 -9.27
C ALA A 42 -0.76 -0.01 -10.08
N ASP A 43 -0.33 -1.25 -10.20
CA ASP A 43 -1.06 -2.29 -10.94
C ASP A 43 -0.86 -3.70 -10.34
N GLU A 44 -1.57 -4.66 -10.90
CA GLU A 44 -1.38 -6.11 -10.65
C GLU A 44 -0.69 -6.81 -11.83
N SER A 45 0.34 -6.17 -12.41
CA SER A 45 1.04 -6.66 -13.61
C SER A 45 1.71 -8.03 -13.46
N LEU A 46 1.99 -8.48 -12.24
CA LEU A 46 2.59 -9.79 -11.95
C LEU A 46 1.54 -10.90 -11.97
N GLY A 47 0.91 -11.12 -13.14
CA GLY A 47 -0.25 -12.00 -13.43
C GLY A 47 -0.16 -13.50 -13.05
N LYS A 48 0.71 -13.89 -12.11
CA LYS A 48 0.79 -15.20 -11.47
C LYS A 48 0.99 -15.15 -9.94
N TYR A 49 1.34 -13.99 -9.37
CA TYR A 49 1.39 -13.74 -7.92
C TYR A 49 0.11 -13.03 -7.51
N ALA A 50 -0.97 -13.80 -7.45
CA ALA A 50 -2.38 -13.39 -7.49
C ALA A 50 -2.92 -12.54 -6.32
N ASP A 51 -2.07 -11.92 -5.51
CA ASP A 51 -2.49 -11.07 -4.39
C ASP A 51 -1.44 -10.00 -4.04
N ALA A 52 -0.83 -9.35 -5.04
CA ALA A 52 0.15 -8.29 -4.84
C ALA A 52 -0.11 -7.09 -5.75
N ILE A 53 0.03 -5.89 -5.20
CA ILE A 53 0.00 -4.63 -5.96
C ILE A 53 1.44 -4.16 -6.13
N THR A 54 1.80 -3.84 -7.37
CA THR A 54 3.10 -3.31 -7.75
C THR A 54 3.00 -1.81 -7.94
N PHE A 55 3.81 -1.07 -7.18
CA PHE A 55 3.97 0.37 -7.28
C PHE A 55 5.15 0.71 -8.17
N HIS A 56 4.91 1.59 -9.14
CA HIS A 56 5.91 2.17 -10.03
C HIS A 56 6.07 3.64 -9.64
N LEU A 57 7.00 3.90 -8.71
CA LEU A 57 7.21 5.22 -8.12
C LEU A 57 8.63 5.70 -8.37
N ASP A 58 8.87 6.99 -8.22
CA ASP A 58 10.23 7.50 -8.14
C ASP A 58 11.01 6.89 -6.97
N GLU A 59 12.31 6.70 -7.16
CA GLU A 59 13.19 5.98 -6.23
C GLU A 59 13.09 6.47 -4.78
N GLY A 60 13.00 7.79 -4.56
CA GLY A 60 12.88 8.38 -3.23
C GLY A 60 11.57 7.99 -2.52
N PHE A 61 10.46 8.02 -3.24
CA PHE A 61 9.14 7.64 -2.71
C PHE A 61 9.03 6.13 -2.51
N GLY A 62 9.61 5.35 -3.42
CA GLY A 62 9.69 3.90 -3.24
C GLY A 62 10.41 3.49 -1.95
N LYS A 63 11.56 4.10 -1.66
CA LYS A 63 12.28 3.85 -0.39
C LYS A 63 11.42 4.20 0.83
N LYS A 64 10.83 5.40 0.86
CA LYS A 64 9.92 5.83 1.94
C LYS A 64 8.74 4.86 2.12
N LEU A 65 8.18 4.34 1.03
CA LEU A 65 7.09 3.36 1.05
C LEU A 65 7.51 2.06 1.74
N THR A 66 8.63 1.47 1.33
CA THR A 66 9.15 0.24 1.96
C THR A 66 9.53 0.43 3.44
N MET A 67 9.89 1.66 3.82
CA MET A 67 10.21 2.03 5.20
C MET A 67 8.96 2.28 6.07
N GLY A 68 7.75 2.22 5.51
CA GLY A 68 6.51 2.42 6.26
C GLY A 68 6.23 3.88 6.64
N HIS A 69 6.79 4.84 5.90
CA HIS A 69 6.57 6.28 6.14
C HIS A 69 5.18 6.77 5.70
N PHE A 70 4.40 5.93 5.01
CA PHE A 70 3.07 6.28 4.52
C PHE A 70 1.97 5.44 5.18
N THR A 71 0.79 6.01 5.29
CA THR A 71 -0.49 5.28 5.35
C THR A 71 -1.16 5.31 3.98
N TYR A 72 -1.96 4.30 3.69
CA TYR A 72 -2.74 4.23 2.47
C TYR A 72 -4.14 4.82 2.68
N SER A 73 -4.58 5.61 1.72
CA SER A 73 -5.98 5.98 1.54
C SER A 73 -6.38 5.70 0.08
N PHE A 74 -7.67 5.60 -0.20
CA PHE A 74 -8.17 5.11 -1.48
C PHE A 74 -9.37 5.93 -1.95
N GLU A 75 -9.38 6.29 -3.22
CA GLU A 75 -10.63 6.63 -3.91
C GLU A 75 -11.11 5.44 -4.72
N PHE A 76 -12.40 5.15 -4.63
CA PHE A 76 -13.00 4.03 -5.33
C PHE A 76 -14.46 4.28 -5.63
N ASP A 77 -14.93 3.64 -6.69
CA ASP A 77 -16.34 3.57 -7.03
C ASP A 77 -16.92 2.19 -6.68
N TYR A 78 -18.21 2.19 -6.34
CA TYR A 78 -18.97 0.96 -6.18
C TYR A 78 -19.48 0.51 -7.55
N ILE A 79 -19.14 -0.71 -7.96
CA ILE A 79 -19.53 -1.24 -9.27
C ILE A 79 -21.03 -1.53 -9.34
N ASN A 80 -21.63 -1.90 -8.21
CA ASN A 80 -23.06 -2.17 -8.08
C ASN A 80 -23.75 -1.07 -7.27
N ALA A 81 -23.44 0.20 -7.56
CA ALA A 81 -23.98 1.35 -6.83
C ALA A 81 -25.53 1.33 -6.78
N ASP A 82 -26.17 0.87 -7.85
CA ASP A 82 -27.64 0.86 -8.01
C ASP A 82 -28.33 -0.33 -7.33
N GLN A 83 -27.58 -1.32 -6.84
CA GLN A 83 -28.14 -2.48 -6.16
C GLN A 83 -28.33 -2.18 -4.67
N ALA A 84 -29.39 -1.43 -4.37
CA ALA A 84 -29.79 -1.03 -3.01
C ALA A 84 -29.91 -2.20 -2.02
N GLN A 85 -30.09 -3.43 -2.52
CA GLN A 85 -30.24 -4.66 -1.73
C GLN A 85 -28.91 -5.26 -1.24
N ILE A 86 -27.75 -4.85 -1.80
CA ILE A 86 -26.45 -5.37 -1.36
C ILE A 86 -25.94 -4.54 -0.18
N SER A 87 -25.64 -5.21 0.93
CA SER A 87 -25.05 -4.56 2.10
C SER A 87 -23.72 -3.89 1.72
N PRO A 88 -23.39 -2.70 2.25
CA PRO A 88 -22.16 -1.97 1.90
C PRO A 88 -20.88 -2.81 2.02
N GLN A 89 -20.87 -3.75 2.95
CA GLN A 89 -19.77 -4.68 3.23
C GLN A 89 -19.63 -5.79 2.18
N LYS A 90 -20.61 -6.03 1.31
CA LYS A 90 -20.56 -7.03 0.23
C LYS A 90 -20.42 -6.41 -1.16
N ARG A 91 -20.46 -5.09 -1.27
CA ARG A 91 -20.33 -4.39 -2.55
C ARG A 91 -18.90 -4.51 -3.07
N ARG A 92 -18.77 -4.86 -4.35
CA ARG A 92 -17.50 -4.83 -5.07
C ARG A 92 -17.10 -3.38 -5.34
N ILE A 93 -15.81 -3.11 -5.25
CA ILE A 93 -15.25 -1.78 -5.45
C ILE A 93 -14.23 -1.79 -6.58
N ARG A 94 -14.13 -0.68 -7.29
CA ARG A 94 -13.07 -0.41 -8.27
C ARG A 94 -12.23 0.74 -7.75
N LEU A 95 -10.93 0.52 -7.55
CA LEU A 95 -10.02 1.60 -7.20
C LEU A 95 -9.86 2.55 -8.38
N ASN A 96 -9.97 3.84 -8.06
CA ASN A 96 -9.69 4.92 -8.99
C ASN A 96 -8.30 5.50 -8.75
N SER A 97 -7.89 5.61 -7.49
CA SER A 97 -6.57 6.11 -7.10
C SER A 97 -6.13 5.58 -5.74
N ILE A 98 -4.81 5.56 -5.53
CA ILE A 98 -4.19 5.29 -4.23
C ILE A 98 -3.53 6.58 -3.75
N LEU A 99 -3.73 6.91 -2.47
CA LEU A 99 -3.09 8.05 -1.84
C LEU A 99 -2.08 7.57 -0.80
N LEU A 100 -0.84 8.03 -0.91
CA LEU A 100 0.20 7.83 0.08
C LEU A 100 0.21 9.06 1.00
N VAL A 101 -0.32 8.89 2.21
CA VAL A 101 -0.40 9.96 3.21
C VAL A 101 0.80 9.84 4.14
N GLU A 102 1.63 10.88 4.24
CA GLU A 102 2.82 10.85 5.11
C GLU A 102 2.42 10.71 6.58
N ARG A 103 3.05 9.76 7.28
CA ARG A 103 2.87 9.56 8.72
C ARG A 103 3.61 10.64 9.49
N LYS A 104 2.88 11.47 10.23
CA LYS A 104 3.48 12.42 11.19
C LYS A 104 4.12 11.65 12.34
N GLY A 105 5.44 11.79 12.52
CA GLY A 105 6.16 11.24 13.67
C GLY A 105 6.57 9.77 13.57
N TYR A 106 6.66 9.19 12.37
CA TYR A 106 7.23 7.84 12.22
C TYR A 106 8.72 7.85 12.60
N ALA A 107 9.02 7.48 13.84
CA ALA A 107 10.35 7.08 14.24
C ALA A 107 10.61 5.68 13.68
N ARG A 108 11.73 5.51 12.97
CA ARG A 108 12.18 4.20 12.49
C ARG A 108 12.15 3.21 13.67
N PRO A 109 11.54 2.02 13.53
CA PRO A 109 11.60 1.01 14.57
C PRO A 109 13.07 0.70 14.86
N GLU A 110 13.55 1.07 16.05
CA GLU A 110 14.88 0.68 16.47
C GLU A 110 14.87 -0.82 16.72
N ALA A 111 15.82 -1.53 16.12
CA ALA A 111 16.02 -2.94 16.39
C ALA A 111 16.34 -3.10 17.88
N LYS A 112 15.36 -3.52 18.68
CA LYS A 112 15.61 -3.94 20.06
C LYS A 112 16.49 -5.19 19.99
N ARG A 113 17.79 -5.01 20.16
CA ARG A 113 18.68 -6.13 20.50
C ARG A 113 18.11 -6.72 21.80
N LYS A 114 17.73 -8.00 21.79
CA LYS A 114 17.46 -8.74 23.02
C LYS A 114 18.73 -8.65 23.87
N ALA A 115 18.69 -7.90 24.97
CA ALA A 115 19.69 -8.00 26.01
C ALA A 115 19.48 -9.39 26.64
N GLY A 116 20.27 -10.37 26.21
CA GLY A 116 20.05 -11.75 26.65
C GLY A 116 21.08 -12.78 26.23
N ASP A 117 22.11 -12.44 25.44
CA ASP A 117 23.20 -13.38 25.13
C ASP A 117 24.54 -12.66 25.26
N THR A 118 25.10 -12.66 26.47
CA THR A 118 26.54 -12.82 26.60
C THR A 118 26.79 -13.68 27.83
N GLU A 119 27.13 -14.92 27.52
CA GLU A 119 27.61 -15.97 28.41
C GLU A 119 28.65 -15.46 29.41
N ALA A 120 28.55 -16.03 30.61
CA ALA A 120 29.66 -16.15 31.53
C ALA A 120 30.89 -16.77 30.86
N LYS A 121 32.06 -16.16 31.02
CA LYS A 121 33.36 -16.85 31.08
C LYS A 121 34.47 -15.93 31.60
N GLY A 122 35.00 -16.30 32.77
CA GLY A 122 36.42 -16.17 33.13
C GLY A 122 36.90 -14.86 33.75
N ALA A 123 37.12 -14.86 35.06
CA ALA A 123 38.46 -15.08 35.66
C ALA A 123 38.30 -15.29 37.17
#